data_AF-A0A3N5FSW9-F1
#
_entry.id   AF-A0A3N5FSW9-F1
#
_cell.length_a   1.000
_cell.length_b   1.000
_cell.length_c   1.000
_cell.angle_alpha   90.00
_cell.angle_beta   90.00
_cell.angle_gamma   90.00
#
_symmetry.space_group_name_H-M   'P 1'
#
loop_
_entity.id
_entity.type
_entity.pdbx_description
1 polymer ?
#
loop_
_entity_poly.entity_id
_entity_poly.type
_entity_poly.pdbx_seq_one_letter_code
_entity_poly.pdbx_strand_id
1 'polypeptide(L)'
;MRSRQRGATFIGMVVIIAIIGFGLYGAIRLVPVYMEYMAVARALDQTAQEHKGSPTSPVELRTSLDRRWTIEDIKSIQPKEIEIKRSGAGY
;
A
#
# COMPACT_ATOMS: atom_id res chain seq x y z
N MET A 1 -46.70 -26.61 -25.36
CA MET A 1 -45.89 -25.37 -25.33
C MET A 1 -44.46 -25.77 -25.00
N ARG A 2 -43.51 -25.69 -25.95
CA ARG A 2 -42.11 -26.12 -25.74
C ARG A 2 -41.31 -24.95 -25.19
N SER A 3 -40.92 -25.04 -23.92
CA SER A 3 -40.02 -24.10 -23.26
C SER A 3 -38.64 -24.13 -23.93
N ARG A 4 -38.29 -23.06 -24.66
CA ARG A 4 -36.91 -22.82 -25.09
C ARG A 4 -36.10 -22.49 -23.83
N GLN A 5 -35.57 -23.51 -23.16
CA GLN A 5 -34.47 -23.32 -22.22
C GLN A 5 -33.29 -22.73 -22.99
N ARG A 6 -33.15 -21.41 -22.94
CA ARG A 6 -31.89 -20.73 -23.22
C ARG A 6 -31.05 -20.87 -21.96
N GLY A 7 -30.37 -22.01 -21.82
CA GLY A 7 -29.34 -22.17 -20.80
C GLY A 7 -28.23 -21.12 -20.98
N ALA A 8 -27.32 -21.02 -20.01
CA ALA A 8 -26.14 -20.18 -20.14
C ALA A 8 -25.42 -20.53 -21.46
N THR A 9 -25.30 -19.54 -22.35
CA THR A 9 -24.54 -19.72 -23.59
C THR A 9 -23.06 -19.86 -23.20
N PHE A 10 -22.30 -20.64 -23.98
CA PHE A 10 -20.85 -20.75 -23.78
C PHE A 10 -20.18 -19.37 -23.64
N ILE A 11 -20.62 -18.41 -24.45
CA ILE A 11 -20.21 -17.01 -24.40
C ILE A 11 -20.56 -16.36 -23.05
N GLY A 12 -21.78 -16.56 -22.54
CA GLY A 12 -22.18 -16.04 -21.23
C GLY A 12 -21.33 -16.59 -20.09
N MET A 13 -20.95 -17.87 -20.14
CA MET A 13 -20.07 -18.49 -19.14
C MET A 13 -18.65 -17.90 -19.17
N VAL A 14 -18.10 -17.68 -20.38
CA VAL A 14 -16.79 -17.04 -20.55
C VAL A 14 -16.79 -15.61 -19.99
N VAL A 15 -17.86 -14.84 -20.24
CA VAL A 15 -17.99 -13.47 -19.70
C VAL A 15 -18.00 -13.48 -18.17
N ILE A 16 -18.73 -14.40 -17.54
CA ILE A 16 -18.78 -14.52 -16.08
C ILE A 16 -17.39 -14.86 -15.51
N ILE A 17 -16.69 -15.83 -16.12
CA ILE A 17 -15.32 -16.20 -15.70
C ILE A 17 -14.37 -15.01 -15.86
N ALA A 18 -14.49 -14.23 -16.93
CA ALA A 18 -13.65 -13.05 -17.15
C ALA A 18 -13.86 -11.98 -16.06
N ILE A 19 -15.11 -11.71 -15.68
CA ILE A 19 -15.43 -10.74 -14.62
C ILE A 19 -14.85 -11.21 -13.27
N ILE A 20 -15.04 -12.49 -12.94
CA ILE A 20 -14.51 -13.07 -11.69
C ILE A 20 -12.98 -13.03 -11.70
N GLY A 21 -12.35 -13.40 -12.81
CA GLY A 21 -10.90 -13.37 -12.97
C GLY A 21 -10.33 -11.97 -12.81
N PHE A 22 -10.98 -10.96 -13.37
CA PHE A 22 -10.59 -9.56 -13.19
C PHE A 22 -10.69 -9.11 -11.73
N GLY A 23 -11.80 -9.45 -11.05
CA GLY A 23 -11.98 -9.14 -9.63
C GLY A 23 -10.94 -9.80 -8.72
N LEU A 24 -10.69 -11.11 -8.93
CA LEU A 24 -9.67 -11.86 -8.19
C LEU A 24 -8.27 -11.28 -8.42
N TYR A 25 -7.94 -10.96 -9.67
CA TYR A 25 -6.66 -10.35 -10.01
C TYR A 25 -6.48 -9.00 -9.28
N GLY A 26 -7.51 -8.16 -9.28
CA GLY A 26 -7.52 -6.90 -8.53
C GLY A 26 -7.30 -7.12 -7.03
N ALA A 27 -8.02 -8.06 -6.43
CA ALA A 27 -7.86 -8.40 -5.00
C ALA A 27 -6.44 -8.86 -4.66
N ILE A 28 -5.86 -9.77 -5.46
CA ILE A 28 -4.49 -10.25 -5.27
C ILE A 28 -3.49 -9.10 -5.41
N ARG A 29 -3.72 -8.17 -6.35
CA ARG A 29 -2.83 -7.02 -6.57
C ARG A 29 -2.90 -5.97 -5.46
N LEU A 30 -4.05 -5.84 -4.80
CA LEU A 30 -4.23 -4.92 -3.69
C LEU A 30 -3.44 -5.35 -2.44
N VAL A 31 -3.35 -6.64 -2.15
CA VAL A 31 -2.64 -7.15 -0.96
C VAL A 31 -1.21 -6.62 -0.82
N PRO A 32 -0.29 -6.75 -1.80
CA PRO A 32 1.07 -6.25 -1.66
C PRO A 32 1.11 -4.72 -1.51
N VAL A 33 0.20 -3.99 -2.16
CA VAL A 33 0.10 -2.52 -2.06
C VAL A 33 -0.30 -2.09 -0.64
N TYR A 34 -1.27 -2.78 -0.03
CA TYR A 34 -1.67 -2.52 1.36
C TYR A 34 -0.55 -2.86 2.35
N MET A 35 0.16 -3.96 2.13
CA MET A 35 1.30 -4.34 2.97
C MET A 35 2.40 -3.27 2.93
N GLU A 36 2.69 -2.74 1.75
CA GLU A 36 3.66 -1.66 1.56
C GLU A 36 3.23 -0.37 2.29
N TYR A 37 1.96 0.02 2.17
CA TYR A 37 1.44 1.18 2.90
C TYR A 37 1.55 1.02 4.42
N MET A 38 1.24 -0.17 4.95
CA MET A 38 1.36 -0.44 6.38
C MET A 38 2.81 -0.40 6.85
N ALA A 39 3.75 -0.90 6.03
CA ALA A 39 5.17 -0.85 6.31
C ALA A 39 5.65 0.60 6.42
N VAL A 40 5.29 1.46 5.44
CA VAL A 40 5.56 2.91 5.48
C VAL A 40 5.00 3.56 6.74
N ALA A 41 3.73 3.31 7.06
CA ALA A 41 3.09 3.92 8.24
C ALA A 41 3.78 3.51 9.54
N ARG A 42 4.21 2.25 9.66
CA ARG A 42 4.95 1.74 10.83
C ARG A 42 6.35 2.34 10.92
N ALA A 43 7.07 2.42 9.80
CA ALA A 43 8.40 3.03 9.75
C ALA A 43 8.36 4.52 10.17
N LEU A 44 7.32 5.25 9.74
CA LEU A 44 7.08 6.63 10.15
C LEU A 44 6.78 6.76 11.63
N ASP A 45 5.84 5.96 12.15
CA ASP A 45 5.45 6.02 13.57
C ASP A 45 6.62 5.64 14.50
N GLN A 46 7.38 4.60 14.15
CA GLN A 46 8.60 4.24 14.89
C GLN A 46 9.63 5.36 14.89
N THR A 47 9.85 6.00 13.73
CA THR A 47 10.82 7.09 13.64
C THR A 47 10.33 8.33 14.42
N ALA A 48 9.03 8.62 14.40
CA ALA A 48 8.46 9.69 15.23
C ALA A 48 8.60 9.39 16.73
N GLN A 49 8.38 8.14 17.15
CA GLN A 49 8.52 7.71 18.55
C GLN A 49 9.97 7.74 19.03
N GLU A 50 10.94 7.31 18.22
CA GLU A 50 12.37 7.35 18.55
C GLU A 50 12.89 8.78 18.73
N HIS A 51 12.32 9.74 18.00
CA HIS A 51 12.75 11.14 18.03
C HIS A 51 11.84 12.04 18.89
N LYS A 52 10.84 11.48 19.59
CA LYS A 52 10.05 12.20 20.59
C LYS A 52 10.96 12.63 21.74
N GLY A 53 11.31 13.91 21.78
CA GLY A 53 12.06 14.53 22.88
C GLY A 53 13.54 14.80 22.58
N SER A 54 14.05 14.41 21.41
CA SER A 54 15.41 14.77 20.97
C SER A 54 15.36 15.89 19.91
N PRO A 55 16.23 16.91 20.00
CA PRO A 55 16.37 17.92 18.95
C PRO A 55 17.09 17.31 17.74
N THR A 56 16.39 16.46 16.99
CA THR A 56 16.96 15.77 15.83
C THR A 56 16.86 16.65 14.60
N SER A 57 17.92 16.65 13.78
CA SER A 57 17.89 17.40 12.53
C SER A 57 16.97 16.71 11.52
N PRO A 58 16.23 17.45 10.67
CA PRO A 58 15.42 16.86 9.59
C PRO A 58 16.23 15.97 8.63
N VAL A 59 17.55 16.18 8.56
CA VAL A 59 18.49 15.41 7.75
C VAL A 59 18.73 14.02 8.35
N GLU A 60 18.86 13.92 9.67
CA GLU A 60 19.01 12.63 10.38
C GLU A 60 17.72 11.82 10.35
N LEU A 61 16.57 12.47 10.47
CA LEU A 61 15.24 11.85 10.27
C LEU A 61 15.12 11.25 8.86
N ARG A 62 15.53 11.98 7.83
CA ARG A 62 15.53 11.46 6.45
C ARG A 62 16.49 10.28 6.26
N THR A 63 17.68 10.35 6.85
CA THR A 63 18.69 9.29 6.73
C THR A 63 18.27 8.00 7.44
N SER A 64 17.61 8.12 8.59
CA SER A 64 17.06 6.98 9.34
C SER A 64 15.87 6.35 8.61
N LEU A 65 14.97 7.17 8.05
CA LEU A 65 13.88 6.69 7.19
C LEU A 65 14.43 5.93 5.97
N ASP A 66 15.45 6.47 5.28
CA ASP A 66 16.04 5.88 4.07
C ASP A 66 16.63 4.48 4.32
N ARG A 67 17.30 4.30 5.48
CA ARG A 67 17.80 2.98 5.92
C ARG A 67 16.66 1.99 6.18
N ARG A 68 15.58 2.42 6.83
CA ARG A 68 14.40 1.57 7.08
C ARG A 68 13.71 1.17 5.78
N TRP A 69 13.56 2.11 4.85
CA TRP A 69 12.97 1.83 3.54
C TRP A 69 13.75 0.83 2.70
N THR A 70 15.09 0.88 2.79
CA THR A 70 15.96 -0.12 2.16
C THR A 70 15.77 -1.52 2.75
N ILE A 71 15.50 -1.62 4.07
CA ILE A 71 15.28 -2.90 4.76
C ILE A 71 13.89 -3.47 4.47
N GLU A 72 12.87 -2.63 4.38
CA GLU A 72 11.48 -3.05 4.12
C GLU A 72 11.15 -3.23 2.62
N ASP A 73 12.13 -3.05 1.71
CA ASP A 73 12.00 -3.14 0.24
C ASP A 73 10.78 -2.37 -0.33
N ILE A 74 10.51 -1.20 0.23
CA ILE A 74 9.42 -0.32 -0.19
C ILE A 74 9.90 0.41 -1.45
N LYS A 75 9.31 0.10 -2.60
CA LYS A 75 9.72 0.64 -3.91
C LYS A 75 8.75 1.68 -4.47
N SER A 76 7.54 1.77 -3.91
CA SER A 76 6.45 2.59 -4.43
C SER A 76 6.51 4.05 -3.97
N ILE A 77 7.09 4.31 -2.78
CA ILE A 77 7.14 5.66 -2.19
C ILE A 77 8.56 5.98 -1.77
N GLN A 78 9.10 7.11 -2.26
CA GLN A 78 10.46 7.51 -1.94
C GLN A 78 10.51 8.42 -0.70
N PRO A 79 11.57 8.33 0.13
CA PRO A 79 11.76 9.15 1.32
C PRO A 79 11.61 10.66 1.17
N LYS A 80 11.94 11.15 -0.01
CA LYS A 80 11.87 12.54 -0.42
C LYS A 80 10.45 13.03 -0.72
N GLU A 81 9.48 12.15 -0.89
CA GLU A 81 8.08 12.48 -1.18
C GLU A 81 7.27 12.73 0.09
N ILE A 82 7.84 12.44 1.27
CA ILE A 82 7.18 12.64 2.55
C ILE A 82 7.49 14.04 3.10
N GLU A 83 6.43 14.82 3.33
CA GLU A 83 6.50 16.14 3.94
C GLU A 83 6.55 16.00 5.47
N ILE A 84 7.71 16.30 6.07
CA ILE A 84 7.90 16.30 7.53
C ILE A 84 7.43 17.66 8.06
N LYS A 85 6.23 17.71 8.66
CA LYS A 85 5.70 18.92 9.32
C LYS A 85 5.85 18.82 10.82
N ARG A 86 6.48 19.84 11.41
CA ARG A 86 6.61 19.98 12.87
C ARG A 86 5.28 20.46 13.46
N SER A 87 4.70 19.71 14.40
CA SER A 87 3.49 20.14 15.12
C SER A 87 3.77 20.36 16.61
N GLY A 88 3.82 21.63 17.04
CA GLY A 88 4.03 22.00 18.43
C GLY A 88 5.50 21.95 18.89
N ALA A 89 5.75 21.42 20.11
CA ALA A 89 7.07 21.36 20.76
C ALA A 89 7.95 20.15 20.32
N GLY A 90 7.51 19.40 19.31
CA GLY A 90 8.21 18.26 18.73
C GLY A 90 7.92 18.14 17.22
N TYR A 91 8.67 17.27 16.54
CA TYR A 91 8.40 16.90 15.15
C TYR A 91 7.19 15.98 15.06
#